data_AF-A0A316GZ18-F1
#
_entry.id   AF-A0A316GZ18-F1
#
_cell.length_a   1.000
_cell.length_b   1.000
_cell.length_c   1.000
_cell.angle_alpha   90.00
_cell.angle_beta   90.00
_cell.angle_gamma   90.00
#
_symmetry.space_group_name_H-M   'P 1'
#
loop_
_entity.id
_entity.type
_entity.pdbx_description
1 polymer ?
#
loop_
_entity_poly.entity_id
_entity_poly.type
_entity_poly.pdbx_seq_one_letter_code
_entity_poly.pdbx_strand_id
1 'polypeptide(L)'
;MSAVSVLRMSRAAQSDRLRQHCADLAAAVEAVDLARIASLDHAIRSTVMAMLGEGAPDGPAAAEEAAVLRIALEGLGEAVRCLRVAQGQAQRKHGARALYLAPKRPVS
;
A
#
# COMPACT_ATOMS: atom_id res chain seq x y z
N MET A 1 20.74 20.76 22.52
CA MET A 1 19.66 20.38 21.58
C MET A 1 18.36 20.28 22.37
N SER A 2 17.27 20.92 21.91
CA SER A 2 15.96 20.90 22.59
C SER A 2 15.15 19.67 22.13
N ALA A 3 14.32 19.10 23.01
CA ALA A 3 13.45 17.95 22.72
C ALA A 3 12.53 18.18 21.49
N VAL A 4 12.14 19.43 21.24
CA VAL A 4 11.33 19.83 20.07
C VAL A 4 12.09 19.62 18.75
N SER A 5 13.41 19.86 18.71
CA SER A 5 14.23 19.58 17.53
C SER A 5 14.32 18.10 17.22
N VAL A 6 14.44 17.25 18.24
CA VAL A 6 14.54 15.79 18.06
C VAL A 6 13.23 15.21 17.52
N LEU A 7 12.09 15.65 18.06
CA LEU A 7 10.76 15.25 17.57
C LEU A 7 10.52 15.69 16.12
N ARG A 8 10.89 16.93 15.76
CA ARG A 8 10.78 17.39 14.36
C ARG A 8 11.67 16.61 13.40
N MET A 9 12.88 16.25 13.81
CA MET A 9 13.77 15.39 13.00
C MET A 9 13.22 13.96 12.87
N SER A 10 12.60 13.41 13.91
CA SER A 10 11.90 12.11 13.86
C SER A 10 10.76 12.12 12.84
N ARG A 11 9.91 13.15 12.88
CA ARG A 11 8.78 13.30 11.95
C ARG A 11 9.19 13.50 10.50
N ALA A 12 10.22 14.29 10.24
CA ALA A 12 10.76 14.46 8.90
C ALA A 12 11.26 13.12 8.34
N ALA A 13 12.01 12.36 9.14
CA ALA A 13 12.50 11.05 8.75
C ALA A 13 11.37 10.02 8.52
N GLN A 14 10.27 10.11 9.26
CA GLN A 14 9.08 9.26 9.02
C GLN A 14 8.34 9.67 7.75
N SER A 15 8.21 10.97 7.49
CA SER A 15 7.62 11.50 6.26
C SER A 15 8.41 11.07 5.02
N ASP A 16 9.74 11.14 5.08
CA ASP A 16 10.61 10.68 3.99
C ASP A 16 10.51 9.17 3.76
N ARG A 17 10.48 8.37 4.83
CA ARG A 17 10.25 6.92 4.74
C ARG A 17 8.89 6.61 4.13
N LEU A 18 7.84 7.31 4.53
CA LEU A 18 6.50 7.11 4.00
C LEU A 18 6.45 7.45 2.50
N ARG A 19 7.09 8.54 2.06
CA ARG A 19 7.23 8.88 0.64
C ARG A 19 7.94 7.77 -0.13
N GLN A 20 9.06 7.25 0.40
CA GLN A 20 9.79 6.16 -0.23
C GLN A 20 8.93 4.90 -0.36
N HIS A 21 8.21 4.51 0.70
CA HIS A 21 7.32 3.35 0.65
C HIS A 21 6.18 3.54 -0.37
N CYS A 22 5.66 4.76 -0.54
CA CYS A 22 4.65 5.05 -1.56
C CYS A 22 5.22 4.94 -2.98
N ALA A 23 6.44 5.43 -3.21
CA ALA A 23 7.13 5.28 -4.49
C ALA A 23 7.42 3.80 -4.82
N ASP A 24 7.90 3.05 -3.83
CA ASP A 24 8.14 1.61 -3.97
C ASP A 24 6.84 0.84 -4.21
N LEU A 25 5.73 1.28 -3.61
CA LEU A 25 4.41 0.68 -3.81
C LEU A 25 3.94 0.92 -5.24
N ALA A 26 4.07 2.15 -5.75
CA ALA A 26 3.74 2.45 -7.14
C ALA A 26 4.54 1.57 -8.11
N ALA A 27 5.85 1.43 -7.90
CA ALA A 27 6.69 0.55 -8.72
C ALA A 27 6.29 -0.94 -8.62
N ALA A 28 5.95 -1.42 -7.41
CA ALA A 28 5.48 -2.80 -7.21
C ALA A 28 4.12 -3.04 -7.87
N VAL A 29 3.25 -2.03 -7.88
CA VAL A 29 1.97 -2.05 -8.57
C VAL A 29 2.14 -2.11 -10.09
N GLU A 30 3.01 -1.29 -10.66
CA GLU A 30 3.36 -1.34 -12.09
C GLU A 30 3.92 -2.71 -12.50
N ALA A 31 4.74 -3.31 -11.64
CA ALA A 31 5.31 -4.64 -11.86
C ALA A 31 4.35 -5.81 -11.56
N VAL A 32 3.16 -5.54 -11.01
CA VAL A 32 2.19 -6.56 -10.55
C VAL A 32 2.81 -7.53 -9.52
N ASP A 33 3.76 -7.05 -8.72
CA ASP A 33 4.43 -7.84 -7.68
C ASP A 33 3.57 -7.88 -6.39
N LEU A 34 2.68 -8.86 -6.30
CA LEU A 34 1.72 -8.98 -5.21
C LEU A 34 2.38 -9.17 -3.83
N ALA A 35 3.52 -9.84 -3.76
CA ALA A 35 4.22 -10.07 -2.50
C ALA A 35 4.82 -8.76 -1.97
N ARG A 36 5.44 -7.98 -2.85
CA ARG A 36 5.99 -6.68 -2.51
C ARG A 36 4.91 -5.67 -2.19
N ILE A 37 3.78 -5.66 -2.90
CA ILE A 37 2.60 -4.84 -2.59
C ILE A 37 2.11 -5.12 -1.17
N ALA A 38 1.94 -6.39 -0.77
CA ALA A 38 1.47 -6.73 0.57
C ALA A 38 2.46 -6.33 1.68
N SER A 39 3.76 -6.48 1.44
CA SER A 39 4.79 -6.04 2.38
C SER A 39 4.80 -4.51 2.56
N LEU A 40 4.63 -3.76 1.46
CA LEU A 40 4.62 -2.31 1.47
C LEU A 40 3.35 -1.72 2.09
N ASP A 41 2.18 -2.36 1.89
CA ASP A 41 0.94 -1.98 2.62
C ASP A 41 1.16 -1.99 4.14
N HIS A 42 1.78 -3.06 4.64
CA HIS A 42 2.07 -3.18 6.07
C HIS A 42 3.05 -2.11 6.56
N ALA A 43 4.13 -1.86 5.80
CA ALA A 43 5.14 -0.85 6.13
C ALA A 43 4.55 0.57 6.14
N ILE A 44 3.72 0.91 5.15
CA ILE A 44 2.99 2.18 5.07
C ILE A 44 2.08 2.33 6.29
N ARG A 45 1.27 1.31 6.61
CA ARG A 45 0.37 1.33 7.76
C ARG A 45 1.12 1.54 9.07
N SER A 46 2.22 0.82 9.28
CA SER A 46 3.05 0.94 10.48
C SER A 46 3.64 2.35 10.61
N THR A 47 4.14 2.92 9.51
CA THR A 47 4.69 4.27 9.48
C THR A 47 3.64 5.33 9.78
N VAL A 48 2.45 5.22 9.17
CA VAL A 48 1.32 6.12 9.44
C VAL A 48 0.89 6.05 10.90
N MET A 49 0.80 4.85 11.49
CA MET A 49 0.44 4.70 12.91
C MET A 49 1.49 5.30 13.84
N ALA A 50 2.77 5.20 13.50
CA ALA A 50 3.84 5.86 14.26
C ALA A 50 3.70 7.39 14.20
N MET A 51 3.45 7.95 13.01
CA MET A 51 3.26 9.39 12.82
C MET A 51 2.05 9.93 13.60
N LEU A 52 0.91 9.22 13.55
CA LEU A 52 -0.29 9.58 14.30
C LEU A 52 -0.12 9.43 15.83
N GLY A 53 0.69 8.45 16.28
CA GLY A 53 0.98 8.21 17.68
C GLY A 53 1.85 9.29 18.34
N GLU A 54 2.61 10.06 17.55
CA GLU A 54 3.45 11.17 18.02
C GLU A 54 2.66 12.48 18.24
N GLY A 55 1.32 12.44 18.10
CA GLY A 55 0.41 13.58 18.24
C GLY A 55 0.15 14.29 16.93
N ALA A 56 -0.67 15.35 16.93
CA ALA A 56 -0.90 16.15 15.72
C ALA A 56 0.31 17.07 15.44
N PRO A 57 0.76 17.20 14.19
CA PRO A 57 1.70 18.25 13.80
C PRO A 57 1.07 19.63 13.92
N ASP A 58 1.88 20.62 14.27
CA ASP A 58 1.50 22.02 14.37
C ASP A 58 2.17 22.87 13.27
N GLY A 59 1.46 23.92 12.83
CA GLY A 59 1.99 24.88 11.86
C GLY A 59 2.33 24.27 10.48
N PRO A 60 3.41 24.72 9.80
CA PRO A 60 3.76 24.29 8.45
C PRO A 60 3.99 22.78 8.30
N ALA A 61 4.49 22.13 9.35
CA ALA A 61 4.71 20.69 9.37
C ALA A 61 3.40 19.89 9.23
N ALA A 62 2.27 20.45 9.65
CA ALA A 62 0.97 19.81 9.50
C ALA A 62 0.51 19.70 8.05
N ALA A 63 0.78 20.73 7.25
CA ALA A 63 0.45 20.72 5.83
C ALA A 63 1.32 19.72 5.06
N GLU A 64 2.61 19.63 5.38
CA GLU A 64 3.53 18.67 4.79
C GLU A 64 3.16 17.23 5.15
N GLU A 65 2.90 16.95 6.41
CA GLU A 65 2.48 15.64 6.88
C GLU A 65 1.16 15.21 6.26
N ALA A 66 0.16 16.10 6.21
CA ALA A 66 -1.11 15.85 5.54
C ALA A 66 -0.93 15.55 4.04
N ALA A 67 -0.01 16.24 3.36
CA ALA A 67 0.29 15.97 1.96
C ALA A 67 0.89 14.57 1.75
N VAL A 68 1.78 14.12 2.64
CA VAL A 68 2.36 12.78 2.57
C VAL A 68 1.32 11.70 2.87
N LEU A 69 0.47 11.91 3.88
CA LEU A 69 -0.63 10.99 4.18
C LEU A 69 -1.60 10.84 3.01
N ARG A 70 -1.90 11.93 2.29
CA ARG A 70 -2.72 11.90 1.08
C ARG A 70 -2.07 11.07 -0.04
N ILE A 71 -0.77 11.25 -0.28
CA ILE A 71 -0.02 10.43 -1.25
C ILE A 71 -0.10 8.94 -0.89
N ALA A 72 0.03 8.61 0.41
CA ALA A 72 -0.11 7.24 0.87
C ALA A 72 -1.50 6.65 0.62
N LEU A 73 -2.57 7.42 0.87
CA LEU A 73 -3.94 6.99 0.57
C LEU A 73 -4.16 6.76 -0.92
N GLU A 74 -3.64 7.64 -1.78
CA GLU A 74 -3.73 7.50 -3.24
C GLU A 74 -3.00 6.25 -3.74
N GLY A 75 -1.77 6.02 -3.27
CA GLY A 75 -0.97 4.84 -3.62
C GLY A 75 -1.63 3.53 -3.18
N LEU A 76 -2.20 3.49 -1.96
CA LEU A 76 -2.96 2.33 -1.48
C LEU A 76 -4.23 2.09 -2.30
N GLY A 77 -4.93 3.16 -2.71
CA GLY A 77 -6.09 3.06 -3.59
C GLY A 77 -5.77 2.44 -4.95
N GLU A 78 -4.61 2.79 -5.52
CA GLU A 78 -4.10 2.17 -6.74
C GLU A 78 -3.77 0.68 -6.54
N ALA A 79 -3.06 0.35 -5.45
CA ALA A 79 -2.73 -1.03 -5.13
C ALA A 79 -3.97 -1.93 -4.99
N VAL A 80 -5.02 -1.43 -4.32
CA VAL A 80 -6.32 -2.13 -4.22
C VAL A 80 -6.93 -2.37 -5.59
N ARG A 81 -6.85 -1.40 -6.51
CA ARG A 81 -7.38 -1.55 -7.87
C ARG A 81 -6.65 -2.66 -8.62
N CYS A 82 -5.31 -2.66 -8.56
CA CYS A 82 -4.50 -3.69 -9.20
C CYS A 82 -4.73 -5.08 -8.61
N LEU A 83 -4.87 -5.20 -7.27
CA LEU A 83 -5.24 -6.46 -6.62
C LEU A 83 -6.60 -6.99 -7.10
N ARG A 84 -7.61 -6.11 -7.25
CA ARG A 84 -8.93 -6.50 -7.79
C ARG A 84 -8.84 -6.99 -9.25
N VAL A 85 -8.04 -6.32 -10.08
CA VAL A 85 -7.81 -6.75 -11.47
C VAL A 85 -7.10 -8.11 -11.51
N ALA A 86 -6.06 -8.29 -10.71
CA ALA A 86 -5.32 -9.56 -10.61
C ALA A 86 -6.23 -10.70 -10.11
N GLN A 87 -7.08 -10.43 -9.11
CA GLN A 87 -8.07 -11.39 -8.62
C GLN A 87 -9.07 -11.78 -9.71
N GLY A 88 -9.58 -10.82 -10.49
CA GLY A 88 -10.48 -11.10 -11.61
C GLY A 88 -9.82 -11.94 -12.71
N GLN A 89 -8.54 -11.69 -13.02
CA GLN A 89 -7.78 -12.51 -13.97
C GLN A 89 -7.52 -13.92 -13.45
N ALA A 90 -7.19 -14.07 -12.16
CA ALA A 90 -7.02 -15.37 -11.52
C ALA A 90 -8.33 -16.17 -11.52
N GLN A 91 -9.45 -15.54 -11.18
CA GLN A 91 -10.78 -16.18 -11.24
C GLN A 91 -11.16 -16.62 -12.65
N ARG A 92 -10.84 -15.85 -13.69
CA ARG A 92 -11.05 -16.27 -15.09
C ARG A 92 -10.19 -17.48 -15.46
N LYS A 93 -8.90 -17.49 -15.07
CA LYS A 93 -7.99 -18.62 -15.33
C LYS A 93 -8.42 -19.89 -14.58
N HIS A 94 -8.78 -19.78 -13.30
CA HIS A 94 -9.22 -20.93 -12.49
C HIS A 94 -10.64 -21.40 -12.82
N GLY A 95 -11.56 -20.47 -13.12
CA GLY A 95 -12.91 -20.79 -13.58
C GLY A 95 -12.90 -21.49 -14.93
N ALA A 96 -12.03 -21.07 -15.86
CA ALA A 96 -11.79 -21.80 -17.10
C ALA A 96 -11.23 -23.21 -16.83
N ARG A 97 -10.25 -23.34 -15.91
CA ARG A 97 -9.68 -24.64 -15.54
C ARG A 97 -10.72 -25.59 -14.93
N ALA A 98 -11.66 -25.08 -14.15
CA ALA A 98 -12.77 -25.85 -13.58
C ALA A 98 -13.79 -26.29 -14.65
N LEU A 99 -14.07 -25.44 -15.66
CA LEU A 99 -14.94 -25.78 -16.79
C LEU A 99 -14.32 -26.85 -17.71
N TYR A 100 -12.99 -26.84 -17.90
CA TYR A 100 -12.28 -27.86 -18.69
C TYR A 100 -12.11 -29.21 -17.97
N LEU A 101 -12.32 -29.27 -16.65
CA LEU A 101 -12.21 -30.49 -15.85
C LEU A 101 -13.56 -31.18 -15.58
N ALA A 102 -14.67 -30.70 -16.12
CA ALA A 102 -15.94 -31.42 -16.06
C ALA A 102 -15.81 -32.73 -16.86
N PRO A 103 -15.78 -33.92 -16.23
CA PRO A 103 -15.72 -35.15 -16.99
C PRO A 103 -17.06 -35.33 -17.72
N LYS A 104 -17.00 -35.61 -19.03
CA LYS A 104 -18.14 -36.12 -19.79
C LYS A 104 -18.76 -37.28 -18.99
N ARG A 105 -19.99 -37.09 -18.50
CA ARG A 105 -20.80 -38.22 -18.02
C ARG A 105 -20.89 -39.22 -19.17
N PRO A 106 -20.50 -40.50 -18.99
CA PRO A 106 -20.78 -41.51 -19.99
C PRO A 106 -22.30 -41.66 -20.06
N VAL A 107 -22.82 -41.58 -21.28
CA VAL A 107 -24.21 -41.87 -21.60
C VAL A 107 -24.46 -43.34 -21.25
N SER A 108 -25.49 -43.60 -20.46
CA SER A 108 -26.08 -44.93 -20.28
C SER A 108 -27.51 -44.88 -20.80
#